data_AF-A0A9X2A8N3-F1
#
_entry.id   AF-A0A9X2A8N3-F1
#
_cell.length_a   1.000
_cell.length_b   1.000
_cell.length_c   1.000
_cell.angle_alpha   90.00
_cell.angle_beta   90.00
_cell.angle_gamma   90.00
#
_symmetry.space_group_name_H-M   'P 1'
#
loop_
_entity.id
_entity.type
_entity.pdbx_description
1 polymer ?
#
loop_
_entity_poly.entity_id
_entity_poly.type
_entity_poly.pdbx_seq_one_letter_code
_entity_poly.pdbx_strand_id
1 'polypeptide(L)'
;MKTNKPKYSENSGFKVPKDYFENFEDRMIRRLEEQEAVKLPVNESGFSVPDGYFESLDEKILKRTKDNTPTRVINLFKKEYLFYAAAVAAIFILMLGNFFQTESDQPIGWDDVEISAMENYIDEGYDMGFIDLNTSDYSEFILKDGKLIDDSDFYSVNSEAVIDYIDENIEDPTYILE
;
A
#
# COMPACT_ATOMS: atom_id res chain seq x y z
N MET A 1 33.97 27.29 3.91
CA MET A 1 34.08 26.47 5.14
C MET A 1 32.68 26.42 5.79
N LYS A 2 32.08 25.23 5.94
CA LYS A 2 30.77 25.08 6.59
C LYS A 2 30.99 25.02 8.11
N THR A 3 30.34 25.91 8.87
CA THR A 3 30.41 25.92 10.34
C THR A 3 29.43 24.90 10.92
N ASN A 4 29.92 23.87 11.58
CA ASN A 4 29.09 22.88 12.27
C ASN A 4 28.46 23.51 13.53
N LYS A 5 27.16 23.79 13.49
CA LYS A 5 26.40 24.17 14.69
C LYS A 5 26.07 22.91 15.51
N PRO A 6 26.17 22.93 16.85
CA PRO A 6 25.80 21.78 17.67
C PRO A 6 24.31 21.45 17.52
N LYS A 7 23.99 20.17 17.38
CA LYS A 7 22.64 19.65 17.12
C LYS A 7 21.68 19.78 18.32
N TYR A 8 22.19 20.09 19.51
CA TYR A 8 21.42 20.18 20.75
C TYR A 8 21.61 21.54 21.41
N SER A 9 20.56 22.05 22.06
CA SER A 9 20.61 23.28 22.84
C SER A 9 21.51 23.10 24.05
N GLU A 10 22.36 24.09 24.36
CA GLU A 10 23.24 24.10 25.53
C GLU A 10 22.48 23.98 26.87
N ASN A 11 21.15 24.22 26.86
CA ASN A 11 20.29 24.14 28.02
C ASN A 11 19.38 22.90 27.97
N SER A 12 19.92 21.72 28.29
CA SER A 12 19.18 20.44 28.27
C SER A 12 18.08 20.31 29.34
N GLY A 13 17.86 21.33 30.19
CA GLY A 13 16.89 21.32 31.28
C GLY A 13 17.27 20.45 32.48
N PHE A 14 18.20 19.50 32.30
CA PHE A 14 18.72 18.66 33.37
C PHE A 14 19.77 19.41 34.18
N LYS A 15 19.49 19.62 35.47
CA LYS A 15 20.43 20.22 36.43
C LYS A 15 20.83 19.16 37.44
N VAL A 16 22.14 18.96 37.61
CA VAL A 16 22.66 18.17 38.73
C VAL A 16 22.74 19.04 39.98
N PRO A 17 22.63 18.46 41.19
CA PRO A 17 22.91 19.16 42.43
C PRO A 17 24.31 19.79 42.41
N LYS A 18 24.46 20.88 43.16
CA LYS A 18 25.77 21.50 43.39
C LYS A 18 26.71 20.45 43.99
N ASP A 19 27.94 20.38 43.47
CA ASP A 19 28.99 19.47 43.94
C ASP A 19 28.67 17.96 43.75
N TYR A 20 27.73 17.63 42.84
CA TYR A 20 27.34 16.24 42.55
C TYR A 20 28.52 15.39 42.08
N PHE A 21 29.28 15.88 41.11
CA PHE A 21 30.43 15.18 40.53
C PHE A 21 31.67 15.26 41.42
N GLU A 22 31.89 16.39 42.09
CA GLU A 22 33.03 16.57 43.01
C GLU A 22 33.00 15.54 44.14
N ASN A 23 31.82 15.29 44.73
CA ASN A 23 31.66 14.33 45.82
C ASN A 23 31.23 12.93 45.33
N PHE A 24 31.26 12.64 44.02
CA PHE A 24 30.77 11.36 43.50
C PHE A 24 31.66 10.19 43.94
N GLU A 25 32.97 10.37 43.83
CA GLU A 25 33.97 9.35 44.14
C GLU A 25 33.90 8.95 45.63
N ASP A 26 33.91 9.93 46.54
CA ASP A 26 33.78 9.70 47.98
C ASP A 26 32.48 8.96 48.33
N ARG A 27 31.36 9.33 47.68
CA ARG A 27 30.09 8.64 47.89
C ARG A 27 30.12 7.20 47.38
N MET A 28 30.85 6.94 46.30
CA MET A 28 30.99 5.61 45.73
C MET A 28 31.87 4.72 46.62
N ILE A 29 33.04 5.22 47.03
CA ILE A 29 33.98 4.50 47.90
C ILE A 29 33.31 4.18 49.24
N ARG A 30 32.64 5.15 49.87
CA ARG A 30 31.90 4.94 51.11
C ARG A 30 30.82 3.86 50.98
N ARG A 31 30.10 3.79 49.85
CA ARG A 31 29.09 2.74 49.62
C ARG A 31 29.72 1.35 49.48
N LEU A 32 30.90 1.25 48.88
CA LEU A 32 31.63 -0.01 48.76
C LEU A 32 32.13 -0.48 50.14
N GLU A 33 32.68 0.43 50.95
CA GLU A 33 33.09 0.15 52.33
C GLU A 33 31.88 -0.24 53.21
N GLU A 34 30.75 0.46 53.08
CA GLU A 34 29.49 0.12 53.74
C GLU A 34 28.96 -1.26 53.31
N GLN A 35 29.12 -1.64 52.03
CA GLN A 35 28.74 -2.95 51.52
C GLN A 35 29.65 -4.09 52.00
N GLU A 36 30.94 -3.84 52.27
CA GLU A 36 31.82 -4.81 52.94
C GLU A 36 31.52 -4.91 54.44
N ALA A 37 31.09 -3.81 55.08
CA ALA A 37 30.71 -3.78 56.49
C ALA A 37 29.34 -4.44 56.77
N VAL A 38 28.42 -4.39 55.80
CA VAL A 38 27.20 -5.21 55.80
C VAL A 38 27.61 -6.60 55.35
N LYS A 39 27.73 -7.55 56.29
CA LYS A 39 27.77 -8.97 55.98
C LYS A 39 26.51 -9.31 55.17
N LEU A 40 26.60 -9.24 53.84
CA LEU A 40 25.69 -9.95 52.94
C LEU A 40 25.65 -11.39 53.47
N PRO A 41 24.47 -12.05 53.54
CA PRO A 41 24.42 -13.44 53.97
C PRO A 41 25.30 -14.28 53.05
N VAL A 42 26.54 -14.48 53.48
CA VAL A 42 27.55 -15.27 52.81
C VAL A 42 27.12 -16.72 53.04
N ASN A 43 26.74 -17.40 51.95
CA ASN A 43 26.71 -18.87 51.75
C ASN A 43 25.38 -19.60 51.57
N GLU A 44 24.23 -18.94 51.51
CA GLU A 44 23.03 -19.63 51.05
C GLU A 44 22.41 -18.84 49.90
N SER A 45 22.69 -19.27 48.67
CA SER A 45 21.81 -18.95 47.55
C SER A 45 20.40 -19.34 48.01
N GLY A 46 19.50 -18.38 48.19
CA GLY A 46 18.16 -18.60 48.76
C GLY A 46 17.27 -19.57 47.98
N PHE A 47 17.81 -20.20 46.94
CA PHE A 47 17.22 -21.28 46.18
C PHE A 47 18.01 -22.56 46.47
N SER A 48 17.46 -23.39 47.35
CA SER A 48 17.85 -24.79 47.49
C SER A 48 16.78 -25.66 46.85
N VAL A 49 17.18 -26.69 46.13
CA VAL A 49 16.26 -27.70 45.58
C VAL A 49 16.11 -28.85 46.56
N PRO A 50 14.94 -29.51 46.63
CA PRO A 50 14.78 -30.72 47.42
C PRO A 50 15.73 -31.84 46.95
N ASP A 51 16.13 -32.70 47.88
CA ASP A 51 16.91 -33.90 47.58
C ASP A 51 16.18 -34.75 46.53
N GLY A 52 16.91 -35.19 45.50
CA GLY A 52 16.37 -35.97 44.39
C GLY A 52 15.45 -35.21 43.41
N TYR A 53 15.46 -33.86 43.43
CA TYR A 53 14.73 -33.05 42.46
C TYR A 53 15.08 -33.42 41.02
N PHE A 54 16.37 -33.44 40.69
CA PHE A 54 16.86 -33.72 39.33
C PHE A 54 16.71 -35.19 38.94
N GLU A 55 16.76 -36.11 39.91
CA GLU A 55 16.56 -37.55 39.69
C GLU A 55 15.12 -37.86 39.24
N SER A 56 14.13 -37.15 39.80
CA SER A 56 12.72 -37.31 39.43
C SER A 56 12.23 -36.35 38.34
N LEU A 57 13.09 -35.44 37.87
CA LEU A 57 12.71 -34.39 36.91
C LEU A 57 12.36 -34.99 35.55
N ASP A 58 13.20 -35.88 35.03
CA ASP A 58 13.01 -36.50 33.72
C ASP A 58 11.72 -37.33 33.66
N GLU A 59 11.43 -38.10 34.72
CA GLU A 59 10.20 -38.87 34.83
C GLU A 59 8.96 -37.98 34.90
N LYS A 60 9.03 -36.86 35.66
CA LYS A 60 7.94 -35.88 35.75
C LYS A 60 7.66 -35.19 34.41
N ILE A 61 8.71 -34.84 33.67
CA ILE A 61 8.57 -34.25 32.34
C ILE A 61 7.91 -35.28 31.42
N LEU A 62 8.49 -36.48 31.29
CA LEU A 62 7.97 -37.53 30.41
C LEU A 62 6.52 -37.91 30.72
N LYS A 63 6.13 -37.98 31.99
CA LYS A 63 4.75 -38.23 32.41
C LYS A 63 3.80 -37.14 31.91
N ARG A 64 4.19 -35.86 32.05
CA ARG A 64 3.37 -34.72 31.58
C ARG A 64 3.28 -34.61 30.06
N THR A 65 4.29 -35.05 29.32
CA THR A 65 4.28 -35.00 27.84
C THR A 65 3.68 -36.24 27.17
N LYS A 66 3.76 -37.42 27.80
CA LYS A 66 3.20 -38.66 27.25
C LYS A 66 1.72 -38.87 27.60
N ASP A 67 1.26 -38.34 28.73
CA ASP A 67 -0.15 -38.36 29.09
C ASP A 67 -0.93 -37.40 28.17
N ASN A 68 -1.21 -37.88 26.96
CA ASN A 68 -2.16 -37.30 26.02
C ASN A 68 -3.58 -37.47 26.58
N THR A 69 -3.87 -36.87 27.73
CA THR A 69 -5.26 -36.62 28.09
C THR A 69 -5.81 -35.72 27.00
N PRO A 70 -6.90 -36.07 26.30
CA PRO A 70 -7.46 -35.21 25.27
C PRO A 70 -7.82 -33.88 25.93
N THR A 71 -6.98 -32.87 25.73
CA THR A 71 -7.27 -31.50 26.16
C THR A 71 -8.58 -31.13 25.51
N ARG A 72 -9.53 -30.62 26.31
CA ARG A 72 -10.87 -30.26 25.85
C ARG A 72 -10.79 -29.08 24.87
N VAL A 73 -10.53 -29.37 23.60
CA VAL A 73 -10.58 -28.38 22.54
C VAL A 73 -12.03 -28.00 22.31
N ILE A 74 -12.32 -26.71 22.40
CA ILE A 74 -13.59 -26.14 21.97
C ILE A 74 -13.37 -25.55 20.58
N ASN A 75 -14.27 -25.84 19.65
CA ASN A 75 -14.20 -25.26 18.32
C ASN A 75 -14.49 -23.75 18.39
N LEU A 76 -13.54 -22.91 17.98
CA LEU A 76 -13.61 -21.45 18.11
C LEU A 76 -14.59 -20.82 17.11
N PHE A 77 -14.76 -21.43 15.94
CA PHE A 77 -15.66 -20.94 14.90
C PHE A 77 -16.85 -21.88 14.72
N LYS A 78 -18.00 -21.48 15.26
CA LYS A 78 -19.27 -22.17 15.01
C LYS A 78 -19.86 -21.66 13.70
N LYS A 79 -20.12 -22.58 12.76
CA LYS A 79 -20.67 -22.27 11.43
C LYS A 79 -22.01 -21.52 11.48
N GLU A 80 -22.77 -21.70 12.55
CA GLU A 80 -24.05 -21.03 12.79
C GLU A 80 -23.90 -19.50 12.84
N TYR A 81 -22.84 -18.98 13.46
CA TYR A 81 -22.59 -17.53 13.51
C TYR A 81 -21.98 -16.99 12.22
N LEU A 82 -21.34 -17.84 11.40
CA LEU A 82 -20.80 -17.43 10.10
C LEU A 82 -21.93 -17.08 9.12
N PHE A 83 -23.03 -17.84 9.11
CA PHE A 83 -24.18 -17.52 8.26
C PHE A 83 -24.86 -16.21 8.70
N TYR A 84 -24.94 -15.96 10.01
CA TYR A 84 -25.47 -14.69 10.53
C TYR A 84 -24.57 -13.49 10.19
N ALA A 85 -23.25 -13.64 10.39
CA ALA A 85 -22.29 -12.59 10.05
C ALA A 85 -22.29 -12.28 8.54
N ALA A 86 -22.43 -13.30 7.68
CA ALA A 86 -22.55 -13.13 6.24
C ALA A 86 -23.82 -12.34 5.84
N ALA A 87 -24.96 -12.60 6.48
CA ALA A 87 -26.19 -11.86 6.24
C ALA A 87 -26.06 -10.38 6.64
N VAL A 88 -25.43 -10.09 7.78
CA VAL A 88 -25.16 -8.71 8.23
C VAL A 88 -24.22 -8.00 7.25
N ALA A 89 -23.16 -8.68 6.80
CA ALA A 89 -22.25 -8.13 5.79
C ALA A 89 -22.96 -7.83 4.46
N ALA A 90 -23.86 -8.70 4.00
CA ALA A 90 -24.65 -8.47 2.79
C ALA A 90 -25.54 -7.22 2.91
N ILE A 91 -26.14 -6.97 4.07
CA ILE A 91 -26.91 -5.75 4.33
C ILE A 91 -26.01 -4.51 4.27
N PHE A 92 -24.81 -4.57 4.86
CA PHE A 92 -23.84 -3.48 4.76
C PHE A 92 -23.39 -3.25 3.32
N ILE A 93 -23.17 -4.31 2.53
CA ILE A 93 -22.83 -4.22 1.11
C ILE A 93 -23.98 -3.60 0.31
N LEU A 94 -25.23 -3.96 0.59
CA LEU A 94 -26.39 -3.33 -0.07
C LEU A 94 -26.53 -1.85 0.31
N MET A 95 -26.27 -1.50 1.58
CA MET A 95 -26.37 -0.14 2.09
C MET A 95 -25.24 0.77 1.59
N LEU A 96 -24.00 0.25 1.49
CA LEU A 96 -22.81 1.00 1.10
C LEU A 96 -22.40 0.80 -0.38
N GLY A 97 -22.93 -0.23 -1.05
CA GLY A 97 -22.56 -0.60 -2.42
C GLY A 97 -22.96 0.42 -3.48
N ASN A 98 -23.87 1.34 -3.16
CA ASN A 98 -24.19 2.49 -4.01
C ASN A 98 -23.21 3.66 -3.85
N PHE A 99 -22.35 3.66 -2.84
CA PHE A 99 -21.38 4.74 -2.60
C PHE A 99 -20.10 4.59 -3.41
N PHE A 100 -19.79 3.36 -3.84
CA PHE A 100 -18.68 3.06 -4.73
C PHE A 100 -19.28 2.63 -6.07
N GLN A 101 -19.48 3.60 -6.96
CA GLN A 101 -19.84 3.33 -8.35
C GLN A 101 -18.71 2.47 -8.93
N THR A 102 -18.95 1.16 -9.07
CA THR A 102 -18.07 0.28 -9.83
C THR A 102 -18.13 0.76 -11.27
N GLU A 103 -17.00 1.21 -11.80
CA GLU A 103 -16.91 1.51 -13.23
C GLU A 103 -17.35 0.27 -14.01
N SER A 104 -18.35 0.47 -14.86
CA SER A 104 -18.86 -0.61 -15.70
C SER A 104 -17.74 -1.03 -16.63
N ASP A 105 -17.39 -2.31 -16.60
CA ASP A 105 -16.44 -2.97 -17.52
C ASP A 105 -17.00 -3.05 -18.96
N GLN A 106 -17.96 -2.18 -19.32
CA GLN A 106 -18.44 -2.05 -20.69
C GLN A 106 -17.38 -1.24 -21.45
N PRO A 107 -16.90 -1.73 -22.61
CA PRO A 107 -16.01 -0.96 -23.44
C PRO A 107 -16.72 0.34 -23.84
N ILE A 108 -16.11 1.47 -23.52
CA ILE A 108 -16.61 2.81 -23.87
C ILE A 108 -16.76 2.85 -25.39
N GLY A 109 -17.99 3.00 -25.87
CA GLY A 109 -18.30 3.15 -27.28
C GLY A 109 -18.40 4.61 -27.69
N TRP A 110 -18.44 4.87 -29.00
CA TRP A 110 -18.66 6.22 -29.54
C TRP A 110 -20.01 6.81 -29.13
N ASP A 111 -21.00 5.97 -28.84
CA ASP A 111 -22.33 6.37 -28.35
C ASP A 111 -22.30 6.88 -26.90
N ASP A 112 -21.25 6.56 -26.14
CA ASP A 112 -21.07 7.00 -24.75
C ASP A 112 -20.34 8.35 -24.66
N VAL A 113 -19.77 8.83 -25.77
CA VAL A 113 -19.07 10.11 -25.82
C VAL A 113 -20.11 11.24 -25.87
N GLU A 114 -20.12 12.08 -24.83
CA GLU A 114 -20.99 13.24 -24.80
C GLU A 114 -20.55 14.28 -25.84
N ILE A 115 -21.52 14.86 -26.55
CA ILE A 115 -21.25 15.89 -27.58
C ILE A 115 -20.47 17.08 -26.98
N SER A 116 -20.77 17.45 -25.73
CA SER A 116 -20.05 18.52 -25.03
C SER A 116 -18.57 18.20 -24.81
N ALA A 117 -18.21 16.92 -24.61
CA ALA A 117 -16.82 16.50 -24.51
C ALA A 117 -16.10 16.59 -25.85
N MET A 118 -16.79 16.27 -26.95
CA MET A 118 -16.25 16.43 -28.31
C MET A 118 -16.05 17.90 -28.67
N GLU A 119 -17.02 18.75 -28.36
CA GLU A 119 -16.93 20.20 -28.57
C GLU A 119 -15.73 20.78 -27.81
N ASN A 120 -15.58 20.45 -26.53
CA ASN A 120 -14.44 20.90 -25.74
C ASN A 120 -13.10 20.40 -26.30
N TYR A 121 -13.02 19.14 -26.76
CA TYR A 121 -11.80 18.60 -27.35
C TYR A 121 -11.39 19.34 -28.63
N ILE A 122 -12.36 19.65 -29.48
CA ILE A 122 -12.14 20.39 -30.72
C ILE A 122 -11.71 21.83 -30.40
N ASP A 123 -12.41 22.51 -29.49
CA ASP A 123 -12.09 23.88 -29.07
C ASP A 123 -10.71 23.98 -28.41
N GLU A 124 -10.37 23.06 -27.51
CA GLU A 124 -9.02 22.97 -26.92
C GLU A 124 -7.96 22.69 -27.98
N GLY A 125 -8.27 21.86 -28.98
CA GLY A 125 -7.34 21.57 -30.05
C GLY A 125 -7.05 22.75 -30.98
N TYR A 126 -8.05 23.60 -31.18
CA TYR A 126 -7.88 24.89 -31.86
C TYR A 126 -7.06 25.89 -31.05
N ASP A 127 -7.35 26.03 -29.74
CA ASP A 127 -6.64 26.97 -28.86
C ASP A 127 -5.18 26.54 -28.64
N MET A 128 -4.93 25.23 -28.53
CA MET A 128 -3.58 24.66 -28.39
C MET A 128 -2.82 24.56 -29.73
N GLY A 129 -3.49 24.82 -30.85
CA GLY A 129 -2.88 24.92 -32.19
C GLY A 129 -2.46 23.58 -32.82
N PHE A 130 -3.02 22.45 -32.36
CA PHE A 130 -2.81 21.15 -33.02
C PHE A 130 -3.88 20.86 -34.09
N ILE A 131 -5.07 21.46 -33.96
CA ILE A 131 -6.12 21.45 -34.98
C ILE A 131 -6.07 22.81 -35.68
N ASP A 132 -5.48 22.87 -36.86
CA ASP A 132 -5.45 24.06 -37.73
C ASP A 132 -6.28 23.79 -38.99
N LEU A 133 -7.58 23.60 -38.78
CA LEU A 133 -8.52 23.32 -39.87
C LEU A 133 -9.37 24.57 -40.14
N ASN A 134 -9.25 25.12 -41.34
CA ASN A 134 -10.13 26.19 -41.81
C ASN A 134 -11.41 25.60 -42.44
N THR A 135 -12.48 26.39 -42.56
CA THR A 135 -13.78 25.91 -43.10
C THR A 135 -13.67 25.30 -44.52
N SER A 136 -12.68 25.74 -45.31
CA SER A 136 -12.38 25.22 -46.64
C SER A 136 -11.71 23.83 -46.56
N ASP A 137 -10.81 23.63 -45.60
CA ASP A 137 -10.13 22.33 -45.40
C ASP A 137 -11.15 21.26 -44.95
N TYR A 138 -12.08 21.61 -44.04
CA TYR A 138 -13.20 20.71 -43.68
C TYR A 138 -14.02 20.27 -44.88
N SER A 139 -14.28 21.21 -45.79
CA SER A 139 -15.08 20.92 -46.97
C SER A 139 -14.36 19.97 -47.92
N GLU A 140 -13.02 19.99 -47.99
CA GLU A 140 -12.23 19.05 -48.78
C GLU A 140 -12.20 17.63 -48.18
N PHE A 141 -12.14 17.52 -46.85
CA PHE A 141 -12.17 16.21 -46.18
C PHE A 141 -13.55 15.54 -46.21
N ILE A 142 -14.63 16.33 -46.22
CA ILE A 142 -16.01 15.81 -46.18
C ILE A 142 -16.61 15.70 -47.60
N LEU A 143 -16.07 16.44 -48.59
CA LEU A 143 -16.57 16.42 -49.97
C LEU A 143 -15.49 15.96 -50.95
N LYS A 144 -15.72 14.83 -51.63
CA LYS A 144 -14.93 14.44 -52.80
C LYS A 144 -15.66 14.87 -54.07
N ASP A 145 -15.02 15.70 -54.88
CA ASP A 145 -15.60 16.25 -56.13
C ASP A 145 -16.97 16.96 -55.93
N GLY A 146 -17.18 17.59 -54.77
CA GLY A 146 -18.42 18.29 -54.43
C GLY A 146 -19.59 17.39 -54.00
N LYS A 147 -19.35 16.09 -53.80
CA LYS A 147 -20.29 15.12 -53.21
C LYS A 147 -19.84 14.79 -51.79
N LEU A 148 -20.78 14.74 -50.85
CA LEU A 148 -20.53 14.28 -49.48
C LEU A 148 -19.99 12.85 -49.52
N ILE A 149 -18.84 12.62 -48.88
CA ILE A 149 -18.25 11.30 -48.70
C ILE A 149 -19.19 10.54 -47.76
N ASP A 150 -19.77 9.48 -48.28
CA ASP A 150 -20.67 8.58 -47.56
C ASP A 150 -19.94 7.25 -47.28
N ASP A 151 -20.36 6.52 -46.24
CA ASP A 151 -19.78 5.22 -45.87
C ASP A 151 -19.78 4.25 -47.07
N SER A 152 -20.74 4.42 -47.97
CA SER A 152 -20.85 3.63 -49.20
C SER A 152 -19.70 3.80 -50.18
N ASP A 153 -19.01 4.95 -50.19
CA ASP A 153 -17.91 5.25 -51.09
C ASP A 153 -16.64 4.45 -50.71
N PHE A 154 -16.51 4.04 -49.44
CA PHE A 154 -15.39 3.23 -48.94
C PHE A 154 -15.51 1.73 -49.26
N TYR A 155 -16.70 1.21 -49.58
CA TYR A 155 -16.87 -0.21 -49.94
C TYR A 155 -16.19 -0.60 -51.27
N SER A 156 -15.96 0.38 -52.15
CA SER A 156 -15.32 0.16 -53.44
C SER A 156 -13.79 0.21 -53.37
N VAL A 157 -13.25 0.63 -52.23
CA VAL A 157 -11.81 0.81 -52.05
C VAL A 157 -11.19 -0.54 -51.69
N ASN A 158 -10.20 -0.95 -52.47
CA ASN A 158 -9.47 -2.19 -52.24
C ASN A 158 -8.61 -2.05 -50.97
N SER A 159 -8.86 -2.90 -49.97
CA SER A 159 -8.14 -2.86 -48.69
C SER A 159 -6.63 -3.04 -48.85
N GLU A 160 -6.16 -3.82 -49.82
CA GLU A 160 -4.73 -4.01 -50.10
C GLU A 160 -4.08 -2.70 -50.56
N ALA A 161 -4.75 -1.96 -51.46
CA ALA A 161 -4.25 -0.69 -51.97
C ALA A 161 -4.23 0.41 -50.90
N VAL A 162 -5.15 0.33 -49.93
CA VAL A 162 -5.18 1.24 -48.77
C VAL A 162 -4.02 0.94 -47.83
N ILE A 163 -3.77 -0.35 -47.55
CA ILE A 163 -2.65 -0.76 -46.70
C ILE A 163 -1.33 -0.37 -47.35
N ASP A 164 -1.15 -0.61 -48.65
CA ASP A 164 0.05 -0.22 -49.38
C ASP A 164 0.28 1.31 -49.35
N TYR A 165 -0.78 2.11 -49.56
CA TYR A 165 -0.70 3.56 -49.50
C TYR A 165 -0.32 4.06 -48.10
N ILE A 166 -0.91 3.48 -47.06
CA ILE A 166 -0.64 3.84 -45.67
C ILE A 166 0.81 3.47 -45.32
N ASP A 167 1.29 2.29 -45.69
CA ASP A 167 2.67 1.84 -45.44
C ASP A 167 3.70 2.72 -46.16
N GLU A 168 3.38 3.23 -47.36
CA GLU A 168 4.28 4.10 -48.13
C GLU A 168 4.31 5.55 -47.61
N ASN A 169 3.24 6.03 -46.94
CA ASN A 169 3.11 7.43 -46.50
C ASN A 169 3.21 7.62 -44.98
N ILE A 170 3.32 6.54 -44.19
CA ILE A 170 3.58 6.61 -42.75
C ILE A 170 5.09 6.55 -42.49
N GLU A 171 5.60 7.54 -41.76
CA GLU A 171 7.03 7.61 -41.38
C GLU A 171 7.42 6.56 -40.31
N ASP A 172 6.46 6.09 -39.51
CA ASP A 172 6.67 5.07 -38.47
C ASP A 172 5.50 4.04 -38.43
N PRO A 173 5.72 2.78 -38.85
CA PRO A 173 4.68 1.76 -38.96
C PRO A 173 4.11 1.30 -37.61
N THR A 174 4.66 1.77 -36.49
CA THR A 174 4.12 1.47 -35.15
C THR A 174 2.75 2.11 -34.87
N TYR A 175 2.39 3.19 -35.58
CA TYR A 175 1.08 3.85 -35.44
C TYR A 175 -0.10 3.08 -36.04
N ILE A 176 0.15 2.00 -36.78
CA ILE A 176 -0.89 1.20 -37.46
C ILE A 176 -1.41 0.06 -36.56
N LEU A 177 -0.70 -0.27 -35.48
CA LEU A 177 -0.92 -1.48 -34.67
C LEU A 177 -1.33 -1.21 -33.21
N GLU A 178 -1.62 0.04 -32.86
CA GLU A 178 -2.26 0.43 -31.59
C GLU A 178 -3.72 0.82 -31.84
#